data_AF-A0A528TNX6-F1
#
_entry.id   AF-A0A528TNX6-F1
#
_cell.length_a   1.000
_cell.length_b   1.000
_cell.length_c   1.000
_cell.angle_alpha   90.00
_cell.angle_beta   90.00
_cell.angle_gamma   90.00
#
_symmetry.space_group_name_H-M   'P 1'
#
loop_
_entity.id
_entity.type
_entity.pdbx_description
1 polymer ?
#
loop_
_entity_poly.entity_id
_entity_poly.type
_entity_poly.pdbx_seq_one_letter_code
_entity_poly.pdbx_strand_id
1 'polypeptide(L)'
;LLADELLVTPQAVGQQIKLLEDTLQVTLFERKGRSIELTESAILLSHYVKAGFDEFSEGVRRVTKSNYRDRINLNASPYFATHYLLPRLSLFREILPGADLRLTTMVDLPDFGRDDIDMTVQWGYGNWPDYETTLLVPDPKIICCTPAIGEKIKSAQDLTRFTLLDTVKSKR
;
A
#
# COMPACT_ATOMS: atom_id res chain seq x y z
N LEU A 1 25.17 -7.38 -1.48
CA LEU A 1 23.92 -7.27 -0.69
C LEU A 1 22.84 -8.25 -1.17
N LEU A 2 22.61 -8.46 -2.48
CA LEU A 2 21.62 -9.47 -2.98
C LEU A 2 22.03 -10.95 -2.82
N ALA A 3 23.32 -11.26 -2.64
CA ALA A 3 23.80 -12.65 -2.60
C ALA A 3 23.61 -13.36 -1.25
N ASP A 4 23.58 -12.60 -0.15
CA ASP A 4 23.50 -13.16 1.20
C ASP A 4 22.06 -13.62 1.56
N GLU A 5 21.02 -13.11 0.89
CA GLU A 5 19.63 -13.51 1.13
C GLU A 5 19.20 -14.75 0.33
N LEU A 6 19.93 -15.12 -0.73
CA LEU A 6 19.54 -16.21 -1.63
C LEU A 6 20.39 -17.48 -1.48
N LEU A 7 21.43 -17.50 -0.64
CA LEU A 7 22.44 -18.58 -0.61
C LEU A 7 23.07 -18.85 -1.99
N VAL A 8 23.05 -17.86 -2.90
CA VAL A 8 23.54 -17.97 -4.28
C VAL A 8 24.68 -16.99 -4.51
N THR A 9 25.72 -17.42 -5.23
CA THR A 9 26.86 -16.55 -5.53
C THR A 9 26.45 -15.37 -6.42
N PRO A 10 27.06 -14.18 -6.28
CA PRO A 10 26.77 -13.02 -7.13
C PRO A 10 26.87 -13.30 -8.64
N GLN A 11 27.75 -14.24 -9.03
CA GLN A 11 27.93 -14.68 -10.41
C GLN A 11 26.71 -15.44 -10.94
N ALA A 12 26.12 -16.31 -10.12
CA ALA A 12 24.93 -17.07 -10.50
C ALA A 12 23.69 -16.18 -10.63
N VAL A 13 23.53 -15.16 -9.78
CA VAL A 13 22.46 -14.15 -9.93
C VAL A 13 22.58 -13.40 -11.25
N GLY A 14 23.80 -12.97 -11.62
CA GLY A 14 24.05 -12.30 -12.90
C GLY A 14 23.75 -13.17 -14.12
N GLN A 15 24.04 -14.47 -14.04
CA GLN A 15 23.68 -15.42 -15.11
C GLN A 15 22.17 -15.61 -15.24
N GLN A 16 21.44 -15.71 -14.13
CA GLN A 16 19.97 -15.84 -14.15
C GLN A 16 19.28 -14.59 -14.71
N ILE A 17 19.78 -13.39 -14.35
CA ILE A 17 19.29 -12.14 -14.93
C ILE A 17 19.51 -12.12 -16.44
N LYS A 18 20.71 -12.49 -16.90
CA LYS A 18 21.01 -12.54 -18.33
C LYS A 18 20.11 -13.53 -19.08
N LEU A 19 19.89 -14.72 -18.52
CA LEU A 19 18.97 -15.72 -19.08
C LEU A 19 17.54 -15.19 -19.16
N LEU A 20 17.10 -14.42 -18.15
CA LEU A 20 15.79 -13.77 -18.15
C LEU A 20 15.68 -12.72 -19.26
N GLU A 21 16.68 -11.85 -19.39
CA GLU A 21 16.74 -10.84 -20.47
C GLU A 21 16.75 -11.51 -21.86
N ASP A 22 17.54 -12.57 -22.03
CA ASP A 22 17.61 -13.35 -23.27
C ASP A 22 16.27 -14.05 -23.58
N THR A 23 15.54 -14.53 -22.56
CA THR A 23 14.25 -15.19 -22.74
C THR A 23 13.15 -14.17 -23.10
N LEU A 24 13.15 -13.01 -22.46
CA LEU A 24 12.18 -11.95 -22.68
C LEU A 24 12.49 -11.08 -23.90
N GLN A 25 13.73 -11.16 -24.43
CA GLN A 25 14.25 -10.26 -25.47
C GLN A 25 14.16 -8.78 -25.06
N VAL A 26 14.35 -8.50 -23.77
CA VAL A 26 14.26 -7.15 -23.18
C VAL A 26 15.42 -6.94 -22.21
N THR A 27 16.11 -5.81 -22.32
CA THR A 27 17.13 -5.38 -21.35
C THR A 27 16.45 -4.85 -20.09
N LEU A 28 16.78 -5.45 -18.95
CA LEU A 28 16.26 -5.09 -17.63
C LEU A 28 17.29 -4.29 -16.82
N PHE A 29 18.59 -4.50 -17.06
CA PHE A 29 19.65 -3.82 -16.34
C PHE A 29 20.68 -3.20 -17.29
N GLU A 30 21.03 -1.95 -17.03
CA GLU A 30 22.08 -1.24 -17.77
C GLU A 30 23.27 -0.92 -16.88
N ARG A 31 24.47 -0.99 -17.45
CA ARG A 31 25.70 -0.58 -16.77
C ARG A 31 26.01 0.89 -17.08
N LYS A 32 25.91 1.76 -16.08
CA LYS A 32 26.45 3.13 -16.15
C LYS A 32 27.71 3.23 -15.31
N GLY A 33 28.85 2.99 -15.96
CA GLY A 33 30.16 3.03 -15.30
C GLY A 33 30.33 1.94 -14.23
N ARG A 34 30.33 2.33 -12.95
CA ARG A 34 30.46 1.41 -11.81
C ARG A 34 29.11 1.02 -11.18
N SER A 35 28.00 1.61 -11.61
CA SER A 35 26.66 1.28 -11.12
C SER A 35 25.87 0.45 -12.14
N ILE A 36 24.96 -0.36 -11.59
CA ILE A 36 23.92 -1.06 -12.34
C ILE A 36 22.63 -0.29 -12.09
N GLU A 37 21.92 0.08 -13.15
CA GLU A 37 20.64 0.77 -13.10
C GLU A 37 19.54 -0.10 -13.72
N LEU A 38 18.33 0.01 -13.18
CA LEU A 38 17.14 -0.64 -13.71
C LEU A 38 16.61 0.14 -14.92
N THR A 39 16.16 -0.58 -15.95
CA THR A 39 15.39 0.03 -17.04
C THR A 39 13.94 0.24 -16.64
N GLU A 40 13.18 1.05 -17.40
CA GLU A 40 11.73 1.21 -17.18
C GLU A 40 10.99 -0.14 -17.24
N SER A 41 11.39 -1.01 -18.17
CA SER A 41 10.86 -2.38 -18.29
C SER A 41 11.13 -3.22 -17.04
N ALA A 42 12.31 -3.07 -16.42
CA ALA A 42 12.63 -3.78 -15.19
C ALA A 42 11.85 -3.26 -13.99
N ILE A 43 11.65 -1.95 -13.88
CA ILE A 43 10.79 -1.35 -12.86
C ILE A 43 9.37 -1.92 -13.02
N LEU A 44 8.80 -1.84 -14.22
CA LEU A 44 7.47 -2.37 -14.52
C LEU A 44 7.34 -3.86 -14.18
N LEU A 45 8.25 -4.69 -14.69
CA LEU A 45 8.25 -6.13 -14.46
C LEU A 45 8.40 -6.47 -12.96
N SER A 46 9.22 -5.70 -12.23
CA SER A 46 9.45 -5.95 -10.80
C SER A 46 8.16 -5.84 -9.97
N HIS A 47 7.23 -4.95 -10.35
CA HIS A 47 5.94 -4.83 -9.68
C HIS A 47 5.11 -6.13 -9.81
N TYR A 48 5.02 -6.68 -11.02
CA TYR A 48 4.26 -7.91 -11.29
C TYR A 48 4.94 -9.16 -10.73
N VAL A 49 6.26 -9.24 -10.85
CA VAL A 49 7.04 -10.37 -10.33
C VAL A 49 6.95 -10.42 -8.81
N LYS A 50 7.02 -9.26 -8.13
CA LYS A 50 6.83 -9.19 -6.67
C LYS A 50 5.46 -9.69 -6.26
N ALA A 51 4.40 -9.19 -6.90
CA ALA A 51 3.03 -9.64 -6.63
C ALA A 51 2.86 -11.16 -6.84
N GLY A 52 3.43 -11.71 -7.92
CA GLY A 52 3.39 -13.15 -8.18
C GLY A 52 4.13 -13.99 -7.13
N PHE A 53 5.30 -13.53 -6.66
CA PHE A 53 6.01 -14.21 -5.57
C PHE A 53 5.28 -14.13 -4.24
N ASP A 54 4.61 -13.01 -3.96
CA ASP A 54 3.76 -12.87 -2.78
C ASP A 54 2.59 -13.88 -2.83
N GLU A 55 1.95 -14.03 -3.99
CA GLU A 55 0.89 -15.04 -4.22
C GLU A 55 1.40 -16.49 -4.12
N PHE A 56 2.58 -16.80 -4.67
CA PHE A 56 3.15 -18.14 -4.50
C PHE A 56 3.50 -18.43 -3.03
N SER A 57 4.04 -17.43 -2.33
CA SER A 57 4.33 -17.53 -0.89
C SER A 57 3.04 -17.73 -0.09
N GLU A 58 1.96 -17.05 -0.49
CA GLU A 58 0.62 -17.20 0.07
C GLU A 58 0.08 -18.63 -0.12
N GLY A 59 0.09 -19.14 -1.35
CA GLY A 59 -0.36 -20.49 -1.67
C GLY A 59 0.42 -21.57 -0.92
N VAL A 60 1.76 -21.48 -0.91
CA VAL A 60 2.62 -22.38 -0.12
C VAL A 60 2.28 -22.29 1.36
N ARG A 61 2.07 -21.09 1.89
CA ARG A 61 1.71 -20.91 3.30
C ARG A 61 0.34 -21.51 3.61
N ARG A 62 -0.67 -21.34 2.75
CA ARG A 62 -2.02 -21.91 2.96
C ARG A 62 -1.98 -23.44 2.97
N VAL A 63 -1.20 -24.05 2.08
CA VAL A 63 -1.02 -25.52 2.03
C VAL A 63 -0.23 -26.04 3.24
N THR A 64 0.73 -25.27 3.75
CA THR A 64 1.58 -25.68 4.88
C THR A 64 1.02 -25.30 6.26
N LYS A 65 0.06 -24.36 6.34
CA LYS A 65 -0.60 -23.89 7.58
C LYS A 65 -2.01 -24.45 7.76
N SER A 66 -2.22 -25.75 7.58
CA SER A 66 -3.41 -26.43 8.11
C SER A 66 -3.50 -26.40 9.65
N ASN A 67 -2.54 -25.76 10.34
CA ASN A 67 -2.59 -25.40 11.76
C ASN A 67 -2.34 -23.90 11.98
N TYR A 68 -3.43 -23.13 11.98
CA TYR A 68 -3.70 -21.87 12.68
C TYR A 68 -2.47 -21.05 13.18
N ARG A 69 -2.22 -19.91 12.52
CA ARG A 69 -1.78 -18.69 13.20
C ARG A 69 -2.56 -17.52 12.63
N ASP A 70 -3.21 -16.78 13.52
CA ASP A 70 -4.17 -15.69 13.31
C ASP A 70 -3.55 -14.51 12.54
N ARG A 71 -3.33 -14.68 11.24
CA ARG A 71 -2.88 -13.59 10.38
C ARG A 71 -4.08 -12.74 10.02
N ILE A 72 -3.96 -11.43 10.23
CA ILE A 72 -4.97 -10.43 9.88
C ILE A 72 -4.35 -9.49 8.85
N ASN A 73 -4.88 -9.51 7.63
CA ASN A 73 -4.51 -8.61 6.56
C ASN A 73 -5.44 -7.38 6.58
N LEU A 74 -4.91 -6.24 6.99
CA LEU A 74 -5.64 -4.98 7.12
C LEU A 74 -5.17 -3.99 6.05
N ASN A 75 -6.10 -3.53 5.22
CA ASN A 75 -5.86 -2.39 4.33
C ASN A 75 -6.37 -1.10 4.98
N ALA A 76 -5.55 -0.06 5.11
CA ALA A 76 -6.00 1.21 5.69
C ALA A 76 -5.55 2.42 4.86
N SER A 77 -6.34 3.49 4.88
CA SER A 77 -5.90 4.77 4.31
C SER A 77 -4.56 5.21 4.93
N PRO A 78 -3.62 5.78 4.15
CA PRO A 78 -2.29 6.13 4.64
C PRO A 78 -2.29 6.97 5.92
N TYR A 79 -3.18 7.96 6.00
CA TYR A 79 -3.32 8.82 7.18
C TYR A 79 -3.76 8.04 8.43
N PHE A 80 -4.74 7.13 8.28
CA PHE A 80 -5.21 6.32 9.39
C PHE A 80 -4.15 5.32 9.85
N ALA A 81 -3.45 4.69 8.90
CA ALA A 81 -2.33 3.80 9.18
C ALA A 81 -1.27 4.48 10.05
N THR A 82 -0.80 5.66 9.65
CA THR A 82 0.32 6.34 10.33
C THR A 82 -0.08 7.01 11.64
N HIS A 83 -1.24 7.68 11.68
CA HIS A 83 -1.63 8.50 12.83
C HIS A 83 -2.52 7.76 13.85
N TYR A 84 -3.22 6.71 13.44
CA TYR A 84 -4.12 5.96 14.33
C TYR A 84 -3.62 4.56 14.67
N LEU A 85 -3.21 3.78 13.66
CA LEU A 85 -2.86 2.37 13.86
C LEU A 85 -1.45 2.18 14.42
N LEU A 86 -0.42 2.76 13.80
CA LEU A 86 0.97 2.56 14.23
C LEU A 86 1.21 2.91 15.72
N PRO A 87 0.68 4.02 16.27
CA PRO A 87 0.87 4.34 17.69
C PRO A 87 0.21 3.33 18.64
N ARG A 88 -0.79 2.56 18.17
CA ARG A 88 -1.56 1.59 18.96
C ARG A 88 -1.15 0.14 18.69
N LEU A 89 -0.16 -0.08 17.83
CA LEU A 89 0.29 -1.42 17.43
C LEU A 89 0.83 -2.22 18.62
N SER A 90 1.50 -1.56 19.57
CA SER A 90 2.00 -2.19 20.79
C SER A 90 0.86 -2.76 21.64
N LEU A 91 -0.20 -1.97 21.84
CA LEU A 91 -1.40 -2.41 22.58
C LEU A 91 -2.09 -3.58 21.86
N PHE A 92 -2.18 -3.53 20.52
CA PHE A 92 -2.72 -4.65 19.74
C PHE A 92 -1.93 -5.95 19.97
N ARG A 93 -0.60 -5.88 19.98
CA ARG A 93 0.26 -7.04 20.23
C ARG A 93 0.15 -7.57 21.67
N GLU A 94 -0.16 -6.71 22.63
CA GLU A 94 -0.42 -7.14 24.01
C GLU A 94 -1.76 -7.88 24.14
N ILE A 95 -2.81 -7.39 23.46
CA ILE A 95 -4.15 -8.00 23.48
C ILE A 95 -4.17 -9.32 22.70
N LEU A 96 -3.44 -9.39 21.58
CA LEU A 96 -3.39 -10.53 20.67
C LEU A 96 -1.93 -10.92 20.36
N PRO A 97 -1.21 -11.53 21.32
CA PRO A 97 0.22 -11.84 21.20
C PRO A 97 0.58 -12.89 20.15
N GLY A 98 -0.42 -13.61 19.60
CA GLY A 98 -0.25 -14.58 18.51
C GLY A 98 -0.65 -14.08 17.13
N ALA A 99 -1.26 -12.89 17.03
CA ALA A 99 -1.77 -12.39 15.77
C ALA A 99 -0.67 -11.76 14.91
N ASP A 100 -0.63 -12.14 13.64
CA ASP A 100 0.26 -11.57 12.63
C ASP A 100 -0.50 -10.50 11.83
N LEU A 101 -0.42 -9.24 12.26
CA LEU A 101 -1.07 -8.13 11.58
C LEU A 101 -0.22 -7.62 10.42
N ARG A 102 -0.71 -7.79 9.19
CA ARG A 102 -0.14 -7.20 7.98
C ARG A 102 -0.92 -5.97 7.58
N LEU A 103 -0.24 -4.83 7.53
CA LEU A 103 -0.83 -3.56 7.15
C LEU A 103 -0.42 -3.21 5.72
N THR A 104 -1.41 -3.05 4.87
CA THR A 104 -1.27 -2.47 3.53
C THR A 104 -1.94 -1.11 3.51
N THR A 105 -1.41 -0.20 2.68
CA THR A 105 -2.02 1.12 2.49
C THR A 105 -2.39 1.32 1.04
N MET A 106 -3.69 1.21 0.74
CA MET A 106 -4.29 1.54 -0.55
C MET A 106 -5.47 2.47 -0.34
N VAL A 107 -5.65 3.39 -1.30
CA VAL A 107 -6.75 4.37 -1.30
C VAL A 107 -8.04 3.77 -1.87
N ASP A 108 -7.91 2.80 -2.79
CA ASP A 108 -9.05 2.13 -3.39
C ASP A 108 -9.62 1.05 -2.46
N LEU A 109 -10.93 0.80 -2.59
CA LEU A 109 -11.59 -0.29 -1.88
C LEU A 109 -11.14 -1.64 -2.47
N PRO A 110 -10.75 -2.60 -1.62
CA PRO A 110 -10.34 -3.91 -2.09
C PRO A 110 -11.55 -4.76 -2.50
N ASP A 111 -11.32 -5.69 -3.42
CA ASP A 111 -12.22 -6.81 -3.67
C ASP A 111 -11.86 -7.94 -2.70
N PHE A 112 -12.61 -8.08 -1.61
CA PHE A 112 -12.38 -9.12 -0.59
C PHE A 112 -12.39 -10.55 -1.14
N GLY A 113 -12.96 -10.80 -2.32
CA GLY A 113 -12.96 -12.12 -2.95
C GLY A 113 -11.69 -12.41 -3.77
N ARG A 114 -10.95 -11.38 -4.17
CA ARG A 114 -9.74 -11.49 -5.02
C ARG A 114 -8.48 -11.05 -4.31
N ASP A 115 -8.58 -10.07 -3.43
CA ASP A 115 -7.47 -9.51 -2.70
C ASP A 115 -7.28 -10.26 -1.38
N ASP A 116 -6.03 -10.55 -0.99
CA ASP A 116 -5.68 -11.16 0.31
C ASP A 116 -5.81 -10.12 1.45
N ILE A 117 -7.00 -9.56 1.63
CA ILE A 117 -7.34 -8.55 2.63
C ILE A 117 -8.53 -9.08 3.44
N ASP A 118 -8.43 -9.06 4.76
CA ASP A 118 -9.52 -9.49 5.66
C ASP A 118 -10.42 -8.30 6.03
N MET A 119 -9.84 -7.11 6.16
CA MET A 119 -10.55 -5.90 6.55
C MET A 119 -9.97 -4.65 5.88
N THR A 120 -10.83 -3.64 5.67
CA THR A 120 -10.37 -2.33 5.21
C THR A 120 -10.87 -1.18 6.08
N VAL A 121 -10.00 -0.20 6.32
CA VAL A 121 -10.32 1.07 6.98
C VAL A 121 -10.13 2.21 6.01
N GLN A 122 -11.23 2.67 5.43
CA GLN A 122 -11.26 3.77 4.48
C GLN A 122 -12.04 4.96 5.01
N TRP A 123 -11.64 6.14 4.55
CA TRP A 123 -12.45 7.34 4.73
C TRP A 123 -13.57 7.37 3.69
N GLY A 124 -14.78 7.66 4.12
CA GLY A 124 -15.91 7.83 3.23
C GLY A 124 -17.22 8.04 3.98
N TYR A 125 -18.29 8.19 3.20
CA TYR A 125 -19.62 8.49 3.72
C TYR A 125 -20.46 7.24 4.01
N GLY A 126 -19.87 6.04 3.92
CA GLY A 126 -20.53 4.78 4.28
C GLY A 126 -21.48 4.19 3.22
N ASN A 127 -21.61 4.82 2.05
CA ASN A 127 -22.43 4.29 0.95
C ASN A 127 -21.66 3.27 0.12
N TRP A 128 -21.40 2.09 0.70
CA TRP A 128 -20.73 0.98 0.03
C TRP A 128 -21.63 -0.27 0.05
N PRO A 129 -22.49 -0.45 -0.98
CA PRO A 129 -23.57 -1.45 -0.94
C PRO A 129 -23.08 -2.90 -0.91
N ASP A 130 -21.89 -3.17 -1.44
CA ASP A 130 -21.31 -4.51 -1.52
C ASP A 130 -20.49 -4.89 -0.26
N TYR A 131 -20.51 -4.05 0.77
CA TYR A 131 -19.64 -4.17 1.94
C TYR A 131 -20.43 -4.08 3.24
N GLU A 132 -20.02 -4.87 4.23
CA GLU A 132 -20.45 -4.65 5.61
C GLU A 132 -19.59 -3.53 6.22
N THR A 133 -20.23 -2.43 6.60
CA THR A 133 -19.53 -1.21 7.01
C THR A 133 -19.83 -0.87 8.47
N THR A 134 -18.80 -0.54 9.24
CA THR A 134 -18.94 -0.01 10.60
C THR A 134 -18.19 1.31 10.71
N LEU A 135 -18.85 2.35 11.22
CA LEU A 135 -18.21 3.64 11.50
C LEU A 135 -17.23 3.48 12.67
N LEU A 136 -15.95 3.77 12.43
CA LEU A 136 -14.92 3.73 13.48
C LEU A 136 -14.75 5.07 14.18
N VAL A 137 -14.52 6.14 13.40
CA VAL A 137 -14.22 7.48 13.93
C VAL A 137 -14.80 8.55 13.00
N PRO A 138 -15.56 9.54 13.51
CA PRO A 138 -15.91 10.73 12.74
C PRO A 138 -14.68 11.60 12.45
N ASP A 139 -14.50 12.01 11.19
CA ASP A 139 -13.38 12.85 10.75
C ASP A 139 -13.88 14.16 10.10
N PRO A 140 -14.14 15.21 10.90
CA PRO A 140 -14.65 16.48 10.38
C PRO A 140 -13.56 17.21 9.58
N LYS A 141 -13.87 17.57 8.33
CA LYS A 141 -13.00 18.42 7.51
C LYS A 141 -13.21 19.89 7.89
N ILE A 142 -12.11 20.58 8.18
CA ILE A 142 -12.09 21.99 8.57
C ILE A 142 -11.43 22.79 7.46
N ILE A 143 -12.05 23.91 7.07
CA ILE A 143 -11.43 24.85 6.13
C ILE A 143 -10.41 25.69 6.90
N CYS A 144 -9.17 25.66 6.44
CA CYS A 144 -8.09 26.47 6.99
C CYS A 144 -7.75 27.61 6.03
N CYS A 145 -7.61 28.82 6.55
CA CYS A 145 -7.20 29.99 5.80
C CYS A 145 -6.40 30.95 6.70
N THR A 146 -5.74 31.94 6.09
CA THR A 146 -5.11 33.01 6.86
C THR A 146 -6.18 33.87 7.55
N PRO A 147 -5.89 34.50 8.71
CA PRO A 147 -6.87 35.31 9.43
C PRO A 147 -7.53 36.38 8.55
N ALA A 148 -6.74 37.07 7.71
CA ALA A 148 -7.23 38.10 6.79
C ALA A 148 -8.21 37.59 5.71
N ILE A 149 -8.14 36.30 5.35
CA ILE A 149 -9.12 35.67 4.46
C ILE A 149 -10.35 35.26 5.27
N GLY A 150 -10.16 34.70 6.46
CA GLY A 150 -11.24 34.26 7.35
C GLY A 150 -12.23 35.38 7.69
N GLU A 151 -11.75 36.60 7.93
CA GLU A 151 -12.61 37.77 8.19
C GLU A 151 -13.57 38.12 7.03
N LYS A 152 -13.24 37.68 5.81
CA LYS A 152 -14.02 37.93 4.59
C LYS A 152 -15.01 36.80 4.26
N ILE A 153 -14.98 35.70 5.00
CA ILE A 153 -15.85 34.53 4.79
C ILE A 153 -16.95 34.57 5.87
N LYS A 154 -18.18 34.87 5.47
CA LYS A 154 -19.35 34.88 6.37
C LYS A 154 -20.35 33.76 6.06
N SER A 155 -20.25 33.18 4.87
CA SER A 155 -21.11 32.12 4.38
C SER A 155 -20.34 31.16 3.47
N ALA A 156 -20.91 29.98 3.20
CA ALA A 156 -20.31 29.02 2.27
C ALA A 156 -20.18 29.59 0.84
N GLN A 157 -21.10 30.46 0.41
CA GLN A 157 -21.02 31.14 -0.89
C GLN A 157 -19.77 32.01 -1.04
N ASP A 158 -19.22 32.57 0.04
CA ASP A 158 -18.05 33.44 -0.05
C ASP A 158 -16.79 32.68 -0.51
N LEU A 159 -16.75 31.35 -0.28
CA LEU A 159 -15.64 30.49 -0.67
C LEU A 159 -15.41 30.47 -2.18
N THR A 160 -16.44 30.69 -3.01
CA THR A 160 -16.31 30.71 -4.47
C THR A 160 -15.50 31.89 -4.99
N ARG A 161 -15.20 32.87 -4.13
CA ARG A 161 -14.45 34.08 -4.45
C ARG A 161 -12.95 33.95 -4.19
N PHE A 162 -12.51 32.84 -3.61
CA PHE A 162 -11.11 32.59 -3.26
C PHE A 162 -10.55 31.41 -4.05
N THR A 163 -9.23 31.41 -4.26
CA THR A 163 -8.53 30.24 -4.79
C THR A 163 -8.52 29.15 -3.71
N LEU A 164 -9.10 27.99 -4.02
CA LEU A 164 -9.15 26.84 -3.12
C LEU A 164 -7.93 25.93 -3.38
N LEU A 165 -7.32 25.45 -2.29
CA LEU A 165 -6.26 24.44 -2.35
C LEU A 165 -6.87 23.08 -2.01
N ASP A 166 -6.77 22.15 -2.94
CA ASP A 166 -7.18 20.76 -2.75
C ASP A 166 -5.92 19.87 -2.74
N THR A 167 -5.87 18.93 -1.81
CA THR A 167 -4.73 18.01 -1.60
C THR A 167 -4.79 16.80 -2.52
N VAL A 168 -5.88 16.60 -3.27
CA VAL A 168 -5.98 15.56 -4.28
C VAL A 168 -6.50 16.20 -5.56
N LYS A 169 -5.94 15.84 -6.72
CA LYS A 169 -6.62 16.09 -8.00
C LYS A 169 -7.91 15.27 -8.02
N SER A 170 -8.95 15.79 -7.36
CA SER A 170 -10.31 15.34 -7.59
C SER A 170 -10.59 15.59 -9.06
N LYS A 171 -10.60 14.51 -9.86
CA LYS A 171 -11.24 14.57 -11.17
C LYS A 171 -12.74 14.67 -10.91
N ARG A 172 -13.19 15.94 -10.88
CA ARG A 172 -14.56 16.46 -10.98
C ARG A 172 -15.53 16.12 -9.86
#